data_AF-A0A1Y1R2V6-F1
#
_entry.id   AF-A0A1Y1R2V6-F1
#
_cell.length_a   1.000
_cell.length_b   1.000
_cell.length_c   1.000
_cell.angle_alpha   90.00
_cell.angle_beta   90.00
_cell.angle_gamma   90.00
#
_symmetry.space_group_name_H-M   'P 1'
#
loop_
_entity.id
_entity.type
_entity.pdbx_description
1 polymer ?
#
loop_
_entity_poly.entity_id
_entity_poly.type
_entity_poly.pdbx_seq_one_letter_code
_entity_poly.pdbx_strand_id
1 'polypeptide(L)'
;MVFLQSHGVGTARAVRIYKTYGDQAVARVQENPYRLALDIHGIGFKTADQLAMQLGIDRVSLIRAQAGVRHVLQEYSGEGHCAQGYQPLVEASVKLLEIPEATIKQAIQVEMDEERLTPETINNEPCLFLTPLYQSYFLSPKPDASYP
;
A
#
# COMPACT_ATOMS: atom_id res chain seq x y z
N MET A 1 -22.20 8.04 9.47
CA MET A 1 -21.64 6.99 10.36
C MET A 1 -22.29 5.61 10.16
N VAL A 2 -23.61 5.49 10.00
CA VAL A 2 -24.32 4.20 9.84
C VAL A 2 -23.73 3.34 8.71
N PHE A 3 -23.46 3.94 7.54
CA PHE A 3 -22.87 3.22 6.40
C PHE A 3 -21.61 2.41 6.75
N LEU A 4 -20.62 3.04 7.38
CA LEU A 4 -19.34 2.39 7.70
C LEU A 4 -19.54 1.23 8.69
N GLN A 5 -20.39 1.43 9.71
CA GLN A 5 -20.70 0.40 10.70
C GLN A 5 -21.44 -0.78 10.08
N SER A 6 -22.39 -0.51 9.17
CA SER A 6 -23.12 -1.55 8.43
C SER A 6 -22.20 -2.39 7.52
N HIS A 7 -21.04 -1.87 7.12
CA HIS A 7 -20.04 -2.59 6.33
C HIS A 7 -18.89 -3.14 7.19
N GLY A 8 -19.15 -3.42 8.47
CA GLY A 8 -18.21 -4.10 9.37
C GLY A 8 -17.11 -3.21 9.94
N VAL A 9 -17.16 -1.89 9.74
CA VAL A 9 -16.20 -0.96 10.36
C VAL A 9 -16.61 -0.66 11.79
N GLY A 10 -15.86 -1.19 12.76
CA GLY A 10 -16.09 -0.91 14.18
C GLY A 10 -16.11 0.59 14.51
N THR A 11 -16.86 0.98 15.54
CA THR A 11 -17.17 2.38 15.89
C THR A 11 -15.93 3.28 15.95
N ALA A 12 -14.84 2.85 16.59
CA ALA A 12 -13.62 3.64 16.71
C ALA A 12 -12.98 3.95 15.34
N ARG A 13 -13.00 2.99 14.40
CA ARG A 13 -12.49 3.17 13.04
C ARG A 13 -13.42 4.06 12.22
N ALA A 14 -14.73 3.87 12.34
CA ALA A 14 -15.71 4.70 11.64
C ALA A 14 -15.59 6.19 12.05
N VAL A 15 -15.36 6.46 13.34
CA VAL A 15 -15.09 7.82 13.83
C VAL A 15 -13.82 8.40 13.23
N ARG A 16 -12.73 7.63 13.13
CA ARG A 16 -11.48 8.08 12.50
C ARG A 16 -11.66 8.42 11.03
N ILE A 17 -12.32 7.53 10.26
CA ILE A 17 -12.64 7.78 8.85
C ILE A 17 -13.43 9.07 8.69
N TYR A 18 -14.44 9.27 9.52
CA TYR A 18 -15.24 10.50 9.50
C TYR A 18 -14.43 11.73 9.90
N LYS A 19 -13.52 11.64 10.88
CA LYS A 19 -12.64 12.75 11.25
C LYS A 19 -11.67 13.13 10.13
N THR A 20 -11.22 12.18 9.31
CA THR A 20 -10.31 12.45 8.20
C THR A 20 -11.01 13.04 6.98
N TYR A 21 -12.18 12.52 6.60
CA TYR A 21 -12.84 12.91 5.33
C TYR A 21 -14.15 13.69 5.49
N GLY A 22 -14.66 13.83 6.72
CA GLY A 22 -15.95 14.46 6.99
C GLY A 22 -17.08 13.82 6.18
N ASP A 23 -17.88 14.66 5.54
CA ASP A 23 -19.05 14.24 4.75
C ASP A 23 -18.66 13.41 3.51
N GLN A 24 -17.42 13.53 3.04
CA GLN A 24 -16.91 12.78 1.90
C GLN A 24 -16.45 11.36 2.26
N ALA A 25 -16.52 10.97 3.53
CA ALA A 25 -16.07 9.67 4.01
C ALA A 25 -16.67 8.50 3.22
N VAL A 26 -17.99 8.53 2.99
CA VAL A 26 -18.68 7.43 2.28
C VAL A 26 -18.26 7.37 0.82
N ALA A 27 -18.26 8.52 0.13
CA ALA A 27 -17.89 8.60 -1.27
C ALA A 27 -16.44 8.12 -1.51
N ARG A 28 -15.49 8.59 -0.69
CA ARG A 28 -14.08 8.19 -0.78
C ARG A 28 -13.87 6.70 -0.52
N VAL A 29 -14.61 6.14 0.44
CA VAL A 29 -14.55 4.72 0.76
C VAL A 29 -15.13 3.85 -0.36
N GLN A 30 -16.22 4.29 -0.98
CA GLN A 30 -16.81 3.57 -2.12
C GLN A 30 -15.93 3.66 -3.37
N GLU A 31 -15.27 4.80 -3.59
CA GLU A 31 -14.36 5.00 -4.71
C GLU A 31 -13.10 4.13 -4.58
N ASN A 32 -12.42 4.19 -3.43
CA ASN A 32 -11.24 3.38 -3.18
C ASN A 32 -11.04 3.15 -1.66
N PRO A 33 -11.53 2.01 -1.10
CA PRO A 33 -11.42 1.73 0.32
C PRO A 33 -9.97 1.48 0.77
N TYR A 34 -9.06 1.14 -0.15
CA TYR A 34 -7.65 0.93 0.17
C TYR A 34 -6.92 2.24 0.52
N ARG A 35 -7.46 3.41 0.14
CA ARG A 35 -6.94 4.71 0.61
C ARG A 35 -6.98 4.86 2.12
N LEU A 36 -7.92 4.20 2.79
CA LEU A 36 -8.00 4.23 4.25
C LEU A 36 -6.71 3.75 4.91
N ALA A 37 -6.03 2.78 4.30
CA ALA A 37 -4.77 2.24 4.81
C ALA A 37 -3.59 3.23 4.71
N LEU A 38 -3.72 4.23 3.84
CA LEU A 38 -2.69 5.24 3.58
C LEU A 38 -2.96 6.51 4.38
N ASP A 39 -4.20 6.97 4.35
CA ASP A 39 -4.58 8.29 4.84
C ASP A 39 -4.91 8.27 6.35
N ILE A 40 -5.11 7.09 6.95
CA ILE A 40 -5.56 6.97 8.34
C ILE A 40 -4.69 6.01 9.16
N HIS A 41 -3.88 6.60 10.04
CA HIS A 41 -3.06 5.84 10.98
C HIS A 41 -3.89 4.87 11.83
N GLY A 42 -3.47 3.60 11.90
CA GLY A 42 -4.17 2.53 12.62
C GLY A 42 -5.35 1.90 11.86
N ILE A 43 -5.55 2.26 10.60
CA ILE A 43 -6.26 1.43 9.63
C ILE A 43 -5.19 0.86 8.70
N GLY A 44 -5.01 -0.45 8.70
CA GLY A 44 -4.06 -1.14 7.82
C GLY A 44 -4.75 -1.83 6.65
N PHE A 45 -3.96 -2.40 5.74
CA PHE A 45 -4.45 -3.14 4.57
C PHE A 45 -5.53 -4.15 4.92
N LYS A 46 -5.33 -5.01 5.92
CA LYS A 46 -6.32 -6.03 6.32
C LYS A 46 -7.70 -5.46 6.64
N THR A 47 -7.74 -4.28 7.28
CA THR A 47 -9.02 -3.61 7.60
C THR A 47 -9.66 -3.00 6.36
N ALA A 48 -8.84 -2.38 5.49
CA ALA A 48 -9.31 -1.85 4.23
C ALA A 48 -9.80 -2.96 3.28
N ASP A 49 -9.12 -4.11 3.25
CA ASP A 49 -9.49 -5.27 2.43
C ASP A 49 -10.80 -5.91 2.90
N GLN A 50 -11.01 -6.03 4.21
CA GLN A 50 -12.31 -6.46 4.75
C GLN A 50 -13.44 -5.54 4.31
N LEU A 51 -13.23 -4.21 4.37
CA LEU A 51 -14.22 -3.24 3.91
C LEU A 51 -14.44 -3.32 2.39
N ALA A 52 -13.36 -3.46 1.61
CA ALA A 52 -13.42 -3.64 0.16
C ALA A 52 -14.28 -4.83 -0.24
N MET A 53 -14.10 -5.97 0.42
CA MET A 53 -14.90 -7.18 0.19
C MET A 53 -16.38 -6.96 0.53
N GLN A 54 -16.68 -6.24 1.62
CA GLN A 54 -18.07 -5.90 2.00
C GLN A 54 -18.73 -4.94 0.99
N LEU A 55 -17.93 -4.12 0.30
CA LEU A 55 -18.39 -3.24 -0.78
C LEU A 55 -18.52 -3.96 -2.14
N GLY A 56 -18.17 -5.24 -2.20
CA GLY A 56 -18.26 -6.04 -3.42
C GLY A 56 -17.09 -5.90 -4.38
N ILE A 57 -15.93 -5.40 -3.92
CA ILE A 57 -14.71 -5.37 -4.73
C ILE A 57 -14.25 -6.81 -4.99
N ASP A 58 -13.93 -7.08 -6.26
CA ASP A 58 -13.51 -8.41 -6.69
C ASP A 58 -12.17 -8.82 -6.04
N ARG A 59 -12.07 -10.10 -5.67
CA ARG A 59 -10.88 -10.66 -5.00
C ARG A 59 -9.62 -10.57 -5.85
N VAL A 60 -9.76 -10.58 -7.17
CA VAL A 60 -8.66 -10.44 -8.13
C VAL A 60 -8.65 -9.06 -8.79
N SER A 61 -9.32 -8.07 -8.20
CA SER A 61 -9.30 -6.70 -8.71
C SER A 61 -7.91 -6.08 -8.66
N LEU A 62 -7.62 -5.23 -9.66
CA LEU A 62 -6.35 -4.53 -9.77
C LEU A 62 -6.10 -3.59 -8.58
N ILE A 63 -7.15 -2.92 -8.07
CA ILE A 63 -7.05 -2.02 -6.92
C ILE A 63 -6.66 -2.75 -5.63
N ARG A 64 -7.15 -3.99 -5.45
CA ARG A 64 -6.74 -4.87 -4.34
C ARG A 64 -5.30 -5.32 -4.49
N ALA A 65 -4.92 -5.70 -5.71
CA ALA A 65 -3.55 -6.11 -6.03
C ALA A 65 -2.54 -4.98 -5.73
N GLN A 66 -2.80 -3.75 -6.18
CA GLN A 66 -1.96 -2.58 -5.91
C GLN A 66 -1.78 -2.34 -4.40
N ALA A 67 -2.89 -2.28 -3.67
CA ALA A 67 -2.87 -2.06 -2.22
C ALA A 67 -2.14 -3.19 -1.48
N GLY A 68 -2.30 -4.42 -1.93
CA GLY A 68 -1.65 -5.58 -1.34
C GLY A 68 -0.15 -5.64 -1.61
N VAL A 69 0.30 -5.34 -2.83
CA VAL A 69 1.73 -5.24 -3.17
C VAL A 69 2.42 -4.22 -2.28
N ARG A 70 1.82 -3.04 -2.09
CA ARG A 70 2.35 -2.02 -1.18
C ARG A 70 2.40 -2.50 0.26
N HIS A 71 1.37 -3.22 0.71
CA HIS A 71 1.33 -3.77 2.05
C HIS A 71 2.46 -4.77 2.28
N VAL A 72 2.68 -5.70 1.34
CA VAL A 72 3.78 -6.66 1.38
C VAL A 72 5.12 -5.94 1.45
N LEU A 73 5.33 -4.93 0.60
CA LEU A 73 6.56 -4.15 0.60
C LEU A 73 6.76 -3.37 1.91
N GLN A 74 5.69 -2.83 2.49
CA GLN A 74 5.72 -2.17 3.81
C GLN A 74 6.06 -3.15 4.94
N GLU A 75 5.54 -4.39 4.89
CA GLU A 75 5.89 -5.43 5.87
C GLU A 75 7.39 -5.75 5.79
N TYR A 76 7.96 -5.89 4.59
CA TYR A 76 9.41 -6.06 4.41
C TYR A 76 10.22 -4.83 4.87
N SER A 77 9.71 -3.62 4.64
CA SER A 77 10.35 -2.39 5.15
C SER A 77 10.37 -2.29 6.67
N GLY A 78 9.38 -2.86 7.36
CA GLY A 78 9.38 -2.98 8.82
C GLY A 78 10.52 -3.83 9.38
N GLU A 79 11.07 -4.74 8.57
CA GLU A 79 12.22 -5.60 8.91
C GLU A 79 13.59 -4.94 8.62
N GLY A 80 13.59 -3.68 8.19
CA GLY A 80 14.81 -2.93 7.85
C GLY A 80 15.16 -2.95 6.36
N HIS A 81 14.31 -3.53 5.50
CA HIS A 81 14.52 -3.63 4.07
C HIS A 81 13.66 -2.62 3.29
N CYS A 82 14.23 -1.47 2.94
CA CYS A 82 13.54 -0.44 2.14
C CYS A 82 13.26 -0.85 0.68
N ALA A 83 13.82 -1.99 0.24
CA ALA A 83 13.67 -2.54 -1.09
C ALA A 83 13.40 -4.04 -1.01
N GLN A 84 12.65 -4.56 -1.97
CA GLN A 84 12.52 -5.99 -2.18
C GLN A 84 12.79 -6.33 -3.64
N GLY A 85 13.39 -7.50 -3.89
CA GLY A 85 13.58 -8.02 -5.24
C GLY A 85 12.23 -8.18 -5.96
N TYR A 86 12.20 -7.92 -7.27
CA TYR A 86 10.97 -7.97 -8.07
C TYR A 86 10.25 -9.33 -7.94
N GLN A 87 10.98 -10.43 -8.12
CA GLN A 87 10.41 -11.79 -8.07
C GLN A 87 9.91 -12.16 -6.65
N PRO A 88 10.70 -12.00 -5.57
CA PRO A 88 10.21 -12.21 -4.20
C PRO A 88 8.96 -11.40 -3.86
N LEU A 89 8.88 -10.13 -4.32
CA LEU A 89 7.71 -9.30 -4.09
C LEU A 89 6.46 -9.86 -4.78
N VAL A 90 6.60 -10.30 -6.03
CA VAL A 90 5.51 -10.93 -6.79
C VAL A 90 5.04 -12.20 -6.09
N GLU A 91 5.95 -13.11 -5.75
CA GLU A 91 5.62 -14.38 -5.09
C GLU A 91 4.93 -14.17 -3.74
N ALA A 92 5.45 -13.26 -2.91
CA ALA A 92 4.86 -12.92 -1.63
C ALA A 92 3.45 -12.31 -1.79
N SER A 93 3.26 -11.46 -2.80
CA SER A 93 1.97 -10.83 -3.09
C SER A 93 0.95 -11.84 -3.63
N VAL A 94 1.35 -12.75 -4.51
CA VAL A 94 0.49 -13.86 -4.99
C VAL A 94 0.06 -14.72 -3.81
N LYS A 95 0.98 -15.08 -2.91
CA LYS A 95 0.70 -15.92 -1.74
C LYS A 95 -0.21 -15.24 -0.72
N LEU A 96 -0.01 -13.95 -0.48
CA LEU A 96 -0.80 -13.19 0.50
C LEU A 96 -2.22 -12.88 -0.01
N LEU A 97 -2.33 -12.49 -1.28
CA LEU A 97 -3.57 -11.98 -1.86
C LEU A 97 -4.39 -13.06 -2.56
N GLU A 98 -3.76 -14.20 -2.88
CA GLU A 98 -4.32 -15.28 -3.70
C GLU A 98 -4.80 -14.78 -5.08
N ILE A 99 -4.06 -13.82 -5.64
CA ILE A 99 -4.32 -13.19 -6.94
C ILE A 99 -3.35 -13.78 -7.98
N PRO A 100 -3.79 -14.03 -9.23
CA PRO A 100 -2.90 -14.49 -10.28
C PRO A 100 -1.69 -13.58 -10.48
N GLU A 101 -0.53 -14.20 -10.73
CA GLU A 101 0.74 -13.51 -10.95
C GLU A 101 0.66 -12.41 -12.01
N ALA A 102 -0.08 -12.65 -13.10
CA ALA A 102 -0.28 -11.68 -14.17
C ALA A 102 -0.90 -10.35 -13.66
N THR A 103 -1.92 -10.45 -12.80
CA THR A 103 -2.59 -9.28 -12.20
C THR A 103 -1.67 -8.58 -11.20
N ILE A 104 -0.86 -9.33 -10.44
CA ILE A 104 0.14 -8.76 -9.53
C ILE A 104 1.20 -7.98 -10.30
N LYS A 105 1.75 -8.55 -11.38
CA LYS A 105 2.71 -7.86 -12.25
C LYS A 105 2.13 -6.59 -12.85
N GLN A 106 0.87 -6.64 -13.30
CA GLN A 106 0.16 -5.47 -13.79
C GLN A 106 0.00 -4.42 -12.69
N ALA A 107 -0.33 -4.82 -11.46
CA ALA A 107 -0.44 -3.91 -10.34
C ALA A 107 0.89 -3.22 -10.00
N ILE A 108 1.99 -3.97 -9.99
CA ILE A 108 3.33 -3.42 -9.80
C ILE A 108 3.66 -2.41 -10.91
N GLN A 109 3.37 -2.74 -12.17
CA GLN A 109 3.62 -1.83 -13.28
C GLN A 109 2.83 -0.52 -13.12
N VAL A 110 1.55 -0.58 -12.76
CA VAL A 110 0.75 0.63 -12.52
C VAL A 110 1.30 1.45 -11.37
N GLU A 111 1.74 0.80 -10.28
CA GLU A 111 2.35 1.50 -9.14
C GLU A 111 3.70 2.15 -9.50
N MET A 112 4.44 1.58 -10.46
CA MET A 112 5.64 2.20 -11.03
C MET A 112 5.29 3.40 -11.92
N ASP A 113 4.28 3.26 -12.78
CA ASP A 113 3.80 4.33 -13.65
C ASP A 113 3.22 5.52 -12.86
N GLU A 114 2.63 5.24 -11.69
CA GLU A 114 2.14 6.25 -10.74
C GLU A 114 3.22 6.80 -9.79
N GLU A 115 4.50 6.47 -10.01
CA GLU A 115 5.65 6.90 -9.19
C GLU A 115 5.49 6.60 -7.70
N ARG A 116 4.78 5.52 -7.35
CA ARG A 116 4.67 5.02 -5.98
C ARG A 116 5.74 3.97 -5.67
N LEU A 117 6.17 3.25 -6.70
CA LEU A 117 7.28 2.31 -6.67
C LEU A 117 8.41 2.77 -7.59
N THR A 118 9.63 2.82 -7.05
CA THR A 118 10.82 3.16 -7.83
C THR A 118 11.62 1.87 -8.11
N PRO A 119 11.81 1.49 -9.39
CA PRO A 119 12.72 0.42 -9.76
C PRO A 119 14.17 0.87 -9.63
N GLU A 120 15.02 0.05 -9.02
CA GLU A 120 16.44 0.33 -8.84
C GLU A 120 17.20 -0.99 -8.87
N THR A 121 18.45 -0.97 -9.34
CA THR A 121 19.29 -2.18 -9.39
C THR A 121 20.31 -2.15 -8.26
N ILE A 122 20.23 -3.10 -7.33
CA ILE A 122 21.19 -3.24 -6.22
C ILE A 122 21.96 -4.53 -6.44
N ASN A 123 23.30 -4.49 -6.45
CA ASN A 123 24.14 -5.67 -6.64
C ASN A 123 23.79 -6.50 -7.91
N ASN A 124 23.45 -5.84 -9.02
CA ASN A 124 22.95 -6.46 -10.27
C ASN A 124 21.60 -7.20 -10.16
N GLU A 125 20.84 -6.99 -9.08
CA GLU A 125 19.49 -7.55 -8.92
C GLU A 125 18.42 -6.45 -9.02
N PRO A 126 17.30 -6.70 -9.73
CA PRO A 126 16.21 -5.74 -9.86
C PRO A 126 15.39 -5.68 -8.57
N CYS A 127 15.40 -4.51 -7.94
CA CYS A 127 14.69 -4.23 -6.69
C CYS A 127 13.64 -3.12 -6.89
N LEU A 128 12.59 -3.16 -6.07
CA LEU A 128 11.54 -2.15 -6.02
C LEU A 128 11.53 -1.48 -4.64
N PHE A 129 11.45 -0.16 -4.65
CA PHE A 129 11.42 0.70 -3.47
C PHE A 129 10.08 1.42 -3.35
N LEU A 130 9.61 1.67 -2.12
CA LEU A 130 8.57 2.68 -1.91
C LEU A 130 9.17 4.06 -2.17
N THR A 131 8.63 4.80 -3.15
CA THR A 131 9.11 6.13 -3.52
C THR A 131 9.19 7.13 -2.35
N PRO A 132 8.23 7.19 -1.40
CA PRO A 132 8.37 8.08 -0.24
C PRO A 132 9.58 7.75 0.66
N LEU A 133 10.04 6.49 0.68
CA LEU A 133 11.25 6.10 1.41
C LEU A 133 12.52 6.38 0.59
N TYR A 134 12.47 6.18 -0.74
CA TYR A 134 13.57 6.53 -1.64
C TYR A 134 13.94 8.01 -1.54
N GLN A 135 12.93 8.90 -1.55
CA GLN A 135 13.16 10.33 -1.40
C GLN A 135 13.81 10.68 -0.05
N SER A 136 13.38 10.06 1.06
CA SER A 136 13.98 10.31 2.38
C SER A 136 15.45 9.88 2.47
N TYR A 137 15.80 8.75 1.85
CA TYR A 137 17.15 8.20 1.86
C TYR A 137 18.13 8.97 0.94
N PHE A 138 17.65 9.45 -0.22
CA PHE A 138 18.50 10.11 -1.22
C PHE A 138 18.50 11.65 -1.15
N LEU A 139 17.48 12.30 -0.56
CA LEU A 139 17.41 13.77 -0.40
C LEU A 139 17.84 14.27 0.98
N SER A 140 18.29 13.41 1.90
CA SER A 140 19.00 13.90 3.08
C SER A 140 20.32 14.53 2.62
N PRO A 141 20.57 15.84 2.86
CA PRO A 141 21.86 16.42 2.57
C PRO A 141 22.89 15.66 3.41
N LYS A 142 23.86 15.00 2.75
CA LYS A 142 25.01 14.44 3.45
C LYS A 142 25.60 15.56 4.32
N PRO A 143 25.71 15.42 5.65
CA PRO A 143 26.53 16.36 6.40
C PRO A 143 27.93 16.28 5.82
N ASP A 144 28.44 17.44 5.44
CA ASP A 144 29.75 17.69 4.86
C ASP A 144 30.79 16.71 5.43
N ALA A 145 31.43 15.96 4.53
CA ALA A 145 32.57 15.14 4.86
C ALA A 145 33.75 16.07 5.19
N SER A 146 33.77 16.56 6.42
CA SER A 146 34.94 17.15 7.05
C SER A 146 35.09 16.49 8.41
N TYR A 147 35.87 15.42 8.45
CA TYR A 147 36.47 14.94 9.69
C TYR A 147 38.00 15.07 9.52
N PRO A 148 38.69 15.85 10.37
CA PRO A 148 40.15 15.78 10.48
C PRO A 148 40.62 14.48 11.13
#